data_AF-A0A519KTE7-F1
#
_entry.id   AF-A0A519KTE7-F1
#
_cell.length_a   1.000
_cell.length_b   1.000
_cell.length_c   1.000
_cell.angle_alpha   90.00
_cell.angle_beta   90.00
_cell.angle_gamma   90.00
#
_symmetry.space_group_name_H-M   'P 1'
#
loop_
_entity.id
_entity.type
_entity.pdbx_description
1 polymer ?
#
loop_
_entity_poly.entity_id
_entity_poly.type
_entity_poly.pdbx_seq_one_letter_code
_entity_poly.pdbx_strand_id
1 'polypeptide(L)'
;LNNAFIVVDEAQNCTYTQLKMLLTRLGWHSTMVVTGDPQQSDLLPGISGLSDISARLEAVPGIAVVRLAEQDIVRHPLVASMIGVL
;
A
#
# COMPACT_ATOMS: atom_id res chain seq x y z
N LEU A 1 -2.67 -8.59 16.83
CA LEU A 1 -1.24 -8.95 16.67
C LEU A 1 -0.45 -8.03 17.59
N ASN A 2 0.14 -8.54 18.67
CA ASN A 2 0.85 -7.72 19.67
C ASN A 2 2.36 -7.85 19.50
N ASN A 3 3.13 -6.81 19.87
CA ASN A 3 4.59 -6.77 19.80
C ASN A 3 5.14 -7.17 18.41
N ALA A 4 4.53 -6.67 17.33
CA ALA A 4 4.87 -7.09 15.96
C ALA A 4 5.10 -5.89 15.03
N PHE A 5 5.96 -6.09 14.03
CA PHE A 5 6.06 -5.21 12.87
C PHE A 5 5.45 -5.94 11.66
N ILE A 6 4.41 -5.37 11.08
CA ILE A 6 3.59 -6.01 10.04
C ILE A 6 3.77 -5.23 8.75
N VAL A 7 4.10 -5.93 7.67
CA VAL A 7 4.13 -5.37 6.32
C VAL A 7 3.06 -6.06 5.50
N VAL A 8 2.14 -5.28 4.94
CA VAL A 8 1.14 -5.74 3.98
C VAL A 8 1.55 -5.17 2.64
N ASP A 9 2.00 -6.06 1.75
CA ASP A 9 2.42 -5.69 0.40
C ASP A 9 1.33 -5.97 -0.64
N GLU A 10 1.41 -5.29 -1.77
CA GLU A 10 0.44 -5.38 -2.88
C GLU A 10 -1.02 -5.15 -2.43
N ALA A 11 -1.21 -4.19 -1.51
CA ALA A 11 -2.51 -3.92 -0.89
C ALA A 11 -3.58 -3.44 -1.89
N GLN A 12 -3.19 -3.02 -3.10
CA GLN A 12 -4.13 -2.72 -4.18
C GLN A 12 -4.94 -3.95 -4.62
N ASN A 13 -4.43 -5.16 -4.36
CA ASN A 13 -5.12 -6.41 -4.64
C ASN A 13 -6.09 -6.84 -3.54
N CYS A 14 -6.35 -5.96 -2.56
CA CYS A 14 -7.35 -6.17 -1.53
C CYS A 14 -8.57 -5.26 -1.74
N THR A 15 -9.76 -5.83 -1.51
CA THR A 15 -11.00 -5.06 -1.38
C THR A 15 -10.97 -4.20 -0.12
N TYR A 16 -11.80 -3.16 -0.08
CA TYR A 16 -11.97 -2.32 1.11
C TYR A 16 -12.28 -3.13 2.38
N THR A 17 -13.13 -4.14 2.28
CA THR A 17 -13.50 -5.01 3.41
C THR A 17 -12.31 -5.83 3.92
N GLN A 18 -11.45 -6.34 3.02
CA GLN A 18 -10.24 -7.07 3.39
C GLN A 18 -9.22 -6.16 4.08
N LEU A 19 -8.99 -4.95 3.55
CA LEU A 19 -8.09 -3.98 4.17
C LEU A 19 -8.61 -3.56 5.55
N LYS A 20 -9.91 -3.31 5.68
CA LYS A 20 -10.54 -3.03 6.98
C LYS A 20 -10.35 -4.19 7.97
N MET A 21 -10.50 -5.43 7.53
CA MET A 21 -10.26 -6.62 8.36
C MET A 21 -8.79 -6.72 8.80
N LEU A 22 -7.84 -6.36 7.95
CA LEU A 22 -6.41 -6.39 8.29
C LEU A 22 -6.07 -5.31 9.32
N LEU A 23 -6.48 -4.06 9.07
CA LEU A 23 -6.16 -2.91 9.91
C LEU A 23 -6.69 -3.08 11.34
N THR A 24 -7.88 -3.67 11.52
CA THR A 24 -8.46 -3.91 12.85
C THR A 24 -7.73 -4.99 13.66
N ARG A 25 -6.78 -5.71 13.06
CA ARG A 25 -5.95 -6.72 13.77
C ARG A 25 -4.68 -6.13 14.37
N LEU A 26 -4.39 -4.84 14.16
CA LEU A 26 -3.27 -4.15 14.80
C LEU A 26 -3.45 -4.18 16.32
N GLY A 27 -2.48 -4.76 17.03
CA GLY A 27 -2.49 -4.87 18.48
C GLY A 27 -1.48 -3.94 19.15
N TRP A 28 -1.32 -4.10 20.46
CA TRP A 28 -0.46 -3.24 21.26
C TRP A 28 1.02 -3.37 20.89
N HIS A 29 1.76 -2.27 21.06
CA HIS A 29 3.19 -2.16 20.75
C HIS A 29 3.55 -2.72 19.37
N SER A 30 2.68 -2.47 18.38
CA SER A 30 2.86 -2.97 17.02
C SER A 30 2.82 -1.82 16.02
N THR A 31 3.49 -2.03 14.89
CA THR A 31 3.47 -1.11 13.75
C THR A 31 3.04 -1.88 12.53
N MET A 32 2.17 -1.27 11.71
CA MET A 32 1.74 -1.84 10.44
C MET A 32 2.06 -0.86 9.32
N VAL A 33 2.75 -1.36 8.29
CA VAL A 33 3.03 -0.65 7.05
C VAL A 33 2.25 -1.34 5.95
N VAL A 34 1.45 -0.58 5.21
CA VAL A 34 0.65 -1.07 4.08
C VAL A 34 1.18 -0.41 2.83
N THR A 35 1.63 -1.21 1.86
CA THR A 35 2.22 -0.77 0.60
C THR A 35 1.38 -1.25 -0.58
N GLY A 36 1.40 -0.50 -1.68
CA GLY A 36 0.75 -0.87 -2.92
C GLY A 36 0.66 0.30 -3.89
N ASP A 37 0.43 -0.01 -5.16
CA ASP A 37 0.19 0.97 -6.22
C ASP A 37 -1.29 0.88 -6.65
N PRO A 38 -2.11 1.90 -6.36
CA PRO A 38 -3.52 1.89 -6.75
C PRO A 38 -3.78 1.78 -8.26
N GLN A 39 -2.79 2.09 -9.10
CA GLN A 39 -2.90 2.01 -10.55
C GLN A 39 -2.59 0.60 -11.10
N GLN A 40 -2.01 -0.29 -10.29
CA GLN A 40 -1.56 -1.63 -10.69
C GLN A 40 -2.36 -2.73 -9.99
N SER A 41 -3.67 -2.52 -9.86
CA SER A 41 -4.58 -3.51 -9.28
C SER A 41 -4.87 -4.64 -10.28
N ASP A 42 -4.74 -5.88 -9.84
CA ASP A 42 -5.14 -7.09 -10.57
C ASP A 42 -6.66 -7.35 -10.50
N LEU A 43 -7.37 -6.62 -9.63
CA LEU A 43 -8.82 -6.70 -9.49
C LEU A 43 -9.56 -5.94 -10.59
N LEU A 44 -10.84 -6.26 -10.79
CA LEU A 44 -11.69 -5.48 -11.71
C LEU A 44 -11.73 -4.00 -11.30
N PRO A 45 -11.93 -3.07 -12.27
CA PRO A 45 -11.95 -1.64 -12.00
C PRO A 45 -12.91 -1.26 -10.87
N GLY A 46 -12.42 -0.45 -9.92
CA GLY A 46 -13.21 0.04 -8.78
C GLY A 46 -13.39 -0.94 -7.63
N ILE A 47 -12.80 -2.13 -7.68
CA ILE A 47 -12.88 -3.11 -6.57
C ILE A 47 -11.78 -2.88 -5.52
N SER A 48 -10.59 -2.44 -5.94
CA SER A 48 -9.48 -2.17 -5.03
C SER A 48 -9.88 -1.17 -3.95
N GLY A 49 -9.62 -1.52 -2.69
CA GLY A 49 -9.91 -0.66 -1.55
C GLY A 49 -8.79 0.32 -1.20
N LEU A 50 -7.63 0.25 -1.87
CA LEU A 50 -6.42 0.94 -1.43
C LEU A 50 -6.58 2.47 -1.50
N SER A 51 -6.99 3.03 -2.64
CA SER A 51 -7.21 4.48 -2.78
C SER A 51 -8.17 5.03 -1.74
N ASP A 52 -9.30 4.35 -1.56
CA ASP A 52 -10.37 4.75 -0.65
C ASP A 52 -9.91 4.73 0.80
N ILE A 53 -9.19 3.68 1.21
CA ILE A 53 -8.74 3.58 2.59
C ILE A 53 -7.60 4.55 2.88
N SER A 54 -6.65 4.74 1.96
CA SER A 54 -5.58 5.71 2.11
C SER A 54 -6.12 7.13 2.30
N ALA A 55 -7.09 7.54 1.48
CA ALA A 55 -7.73 8.86 1.62
C ALA A 55 -8.46 9.04 2.96
N ARG A 56 -9.10 7.98 3.49
CA ARG A 56 -9.75 8.03 4.81
C ARG A 56 -8.74 8.09 5.95
N LEU A 57 -7.63 7.35 5.83
CA LEU A 57 -6.59 7.29 6.85
C LEU A 57 -5.77 8.58 6.95
N GLU A 58 -5.69 9.39 5.89
CA GLU A 58 -5.07 10.73 5.93
C GLU A 58 -5.70 11.64 6.99
N ALA A 59 -6.99 11.47 7.29
CA ALA A 59 -7.69 12.26 8.29
C ALA A 59 -7.50 11.74 9.73
N VAL A 60 -6.83 10.59 9.93
CA VAL A 60 -6.69 9.94 11.23
C VAL A 60 -5.36 10.34 11.89
N PRO A 61 -5.40 11.01 13.06
CA PRO A 61 -4.17 11.37 13.79
C PRO A 61 -3.35 10.14 14.15
N GLY A 62 -2.03 10.22 13.94
CA GLY A 62 -1.10 9.13 14.23
C GLY A 62 -0.93 8.10 13.11
N ILE A 63 -1.59 8.28 11.96
CA ILE A 63 -1.38 7.47 10.76
C ILE A 63 -0.70 8.34 9.69
N ALA A 64 0.44 7.86 9.19
CA ALA A 64 1.12 8.50 8.07
C ALA A 64 0.67 7.86 6.76
N VAL A 65 0.28 8.67 5.79
CA VAL A 65 0.03 8.23 4.41
C VAL A 65 1.08 8.88 3.54
N VAL A 66 1.94 8.06 2.93
CA VAL A 66 3.07 8.51 2.12
C VAL A 66 2.79 8.16 0.65
N ARG A 67 2.83 9.18 -0.22
CA ARG A 67 2.65 9.02 -1.67
C ARG A 67 4.01 9.21 -2.34
N LEU A 68 4.61 8.11 -2.78
CA LEU A 68 5.85 8.14 -3.53
C LEU A 68 5.56 8.57 -4.98
N ALA A 69 6.45 9.34 -5.55
CA ALA A 69 6.38 9.81 -6.93
C ALA A 69 7.45 9.12 -7.79
N GLU A 70 7.40 9.34 -9.11
CA GLU A 70 8.35 8.77 -10.05
C GLU A 70 9.82 9.08 -9.69
N GLN A 71 10.07 10.27 -9.15
CA GLN A 71 11.40 10.71 -8.70
C GLN A 71 11.97 9.88 -7.54
N ASP A 72 11.11 9.21 -6.77
CA ASP A 72 11.52 8.34 -5.65
C ASP A 72 11.92 6.94 -6.13
N ILE A 73 11.72 6.63 -7.43
CA ILE A 73 11.99 5.31 -7.98
C ILE A 73 13.46 5.20 -8.43
N VAL A 74 14.27 4.57 -7.59
CA VAL A 74 15.67 4.25 -7.92
C VAL A 74 15.74 2.86 -8.55
N ARG A 75 16.04 2.80 -9.85
CA ARG A 75 16.21 1.54 -10.60
C ARG A 75 17.68 1.28 -10.90
N HIS A 76 18.06 0.01 -10.93
CA HIS A 76 19.36 -0.40 -11.44
C HIS A 76 19.50 0.04 -12.92
N PRO A 77 20.66 0.55 -13.39
CA PRO A 77 20.83 1.05 -14.76
C PRO A 77 20.40 0.04 -15.84
N LEU A 78 20.65 -1.26 -15.62
CA LEU A 78 20.21 -2.34 -16.50
C LEU A 78 18.69 -2.38 -16.66
N VAL A 79 17.92 -2.28 -15.57
CA VAL A 79 16.45 -2.32 -15.61
C VAL A 79 15.92 -1.09 -16.34
N ALA A 80 16.49 0.09 -16.08
CA ALA A 80 16.12 1.31 -16.79
C ALA A 80 16.32 1.18 -18.31
N SER A 81 17.41 0.53 -18.74
CA SER A 81 17.68 0.28 -20.17
C SER A 81 16.67 -0.67 -20.83
N MET A 82 16.07 -1.58 -20.05
CA MET A 82 15.08 -2.54 -20.56
C MET A 82 13.69 -1.92 -20.71
N ILE A 83 13.29 -1.01 -19.81
CA ILE A 83 11.94 -0.38 -19.84
C ILE A 83 11.69 0.40 -21.13
N GLY A 84 12.72 0.97 -21.76
CA GLY A 84 12.55 1.66 -23.05
C GLY A 84 12.46 0.73 -24.27
N VAL A 85 12.76 -0.56 -24.09
CA VAL A 85 12.80 -1.58 -25.15
C VAL A 85 11.58 -2.51 -25.08
N LEU A 86 11.04 -2.74 -23.89
CA LEU A 86 9.81 -3.49 -23.61
C LEU A 86 8.58 -2.61 -23.69
#